data_AF-X6L939-F1
#
_entry.id   AF-X6L939-F1
#
_cell.length_a   1.000
_cell.length_b   1.000
_cell.length_c   1.000
_cell.angle_alpha   90.00
_cell.angle_beta   90.00
_cell.angle_gamma   90.00
#
_symmetry.space_group_name_H-M   'P 1'
#
loop_
_entity.id
_entity.type
_entity.pdbx_description
1 polymer ?
#
loop_
_entity_poly.entity_id
_entity_poly.type
_entity_poly.pdbx_seq_one_letter_code
_entity_poly.pdbx_strand_id
1 'polypeptide(L)'
;MYWMCFNEIKQKAIGWYKNKYIRKLCEQSLETISIKLNDKQLDRVCNGFIHGLKDTNKWDRGSCAESLGIIATKASEKQVEKFVNALTSGLKDKNYWVHKSCAKSLG
;
A
#
# COMPACT_ATOMS: atom_id res chain seq x y z
N MET A 1 -19.78 -6.99 -9.32
CA MET A 1 -19.67 -7.14 -7.85
C MET A 1 -18.29 -6.73 -7.30
N TYR A 2 -17.18 -7.17 -7.90
CA TYR A 2 -15.81 -6.85 -7.45
C TYR A 2 -15.43 -5.36 -7.40
N TRP A 3 -16.05 -4.51 -8.23
CA TRP A 3 -15.74 -3.07 -8.27
C TRP A 3 -16.24 -2.29 -7.04
N MET A 4 -17.28 -2.78 -6.37
CA MET A 4 -17.88 -2.11 -5.21
C MET A 4 -17.08 -2.34 -3.92
N CYS A 5 -16.58 -3.57 -3.67
CA CYS A 5 -15.69 -3.84 -2.53
C CYS A 5 -14.38 -3.05 -2.60
N PHE A 6 -13.85 -2.85 -3.81
CA PHE A 6 -12.64 -2.04 -4.03
C PHE A 6 -12.82 -0.58 -3.58
N ASN A 7 -14.01 0.00 -3.82
CA ASN A 7 -14.31 1.39 -3.43
C ASN A 7 -14.55 1.56 -1.93
N GLU A 8 -15.15 0.59 -1.25
CA GLU A 8 -15.34 0.66 0.22
C GLU A 8 -14.02 0.52 1.00
N ILE A 9 -13.13 -0.35 0.53
CA ILE A 9 -11.81 -0.56 1.12
C ILE A 9 -10.93 0.68 0.89
N LYS A 10 -11.03 1.32 -0.29
CA LYS A 10 -10.45 2.65 -0.61
C LYS A 10 -10.94 3.74 0.34
N GLN A 11 -12.24 3.96 0.48
CA GLN A 11 -12.76 5.07 1.30
C GLN A 11 -12.40 4.94 2.79
N LYS A 12 -12.29 3.71 3.33
CA LYS A 12 -11.97 3.44 4.74
C LYS A 12 -10.49 3.53 5.10
N ALA A 13 -9.56 3.30 4.15
CA ALA A 13 -8.12 3.50 4.36
C ALA A 13 -7.79 5.00 4.51
N ILE A 14 -8.48 5.85 3.74
CA ILE A 14 -8.05 7.23 3.52
C ILE A 14 -8.75 8.24 4.44
N GLY A 15 -9.17 7.80 5.63
CA GLY A 15 -9.89 8.61 6.63
C GLY A 15 -9.03 9.64 7.37
N TRP A 16 -7.71 9.66 7.16
CA TRP A 16 -6.78 10.47 7.97
C TRP A 16 -6.20 11.71 7.27
N TYR A 17 -6.43 11.90 5.96
CA TYR A 17 -5.98 13.09 5.24
C TYR A 17 -7.09 14.15 5.18
N LYS A 18 -6.92 15.24 5.93
CA LYS A 18 -7.84 16.40 5.98
C LYS A 18 -8.10 17.08 4.62
N ASN A 19 -7.33 16.78 3.56
CA ASN A 19 -7.50 17.41 2.25
C ASN A 19 -7.83 16.37 1.15
N LYS A 20 -9.14 16.25 0.86
CA LYS A 20 -9.72 15.33 -0.13
C LYS A 20 -9.15 15.51 -1.55
N TYR A 21 -8.60 16.68 -1.87
CA TYR A 21 -8.08 17.01 -3.19
C TYR A 21 -6.66 16.47 -3.41
N ILE A 22 -5.75 16.73 -2.46
CA ILE A 22 -4.38 16.18 -2.48
C ILE A 22 -4.41 14.66 -2.53
N ARG A 23 -5.34 14.09 -1.78
CA ARG A 23 -5.63 12.65 -1.71
C ARG A 23 -5.98 12.03 -3.07
N LYS A 24 -6.92 12.66 -3.79
CA LYS A 24 -7.35 12.21 -5.12
C LYS A 24 -6.22 12.34 -6.13
N LEU A 25 -5.40 13.39 -6.02
CA LEU A 25 -4.24 13.59 -6.86
C LEU A 25 -3.17 12.52 -6.61
N CYS A 26 -2.84 12.21 -5.35
CA CYS A 26 -1.89 11.14 -5.04
C CYS A 26 -2.37 9.77 -5.52
N GLU A 27 -3.66 9.44 -5.38
CA GLU A 27 -4.24 8.22 -5.94
C GLU A 27 -4.15 8.18 -7.46
N GLN A 28 -4.54 9.26 -8.14
CA GLN A 28 -4.48 9.35 -9.60
C GLN A 28 -3.03 9.27 -10.10
N SER A 29 -2.09 9.89 -9.39
CA SER A 29 -0.67 9.81 -9.70
C SER A 29 -0.15 8.38 -9.52
N LEU A 30 -0.46 7.71 -8.39
CA LEU A 30 -0.06 6.31 -8.16
C LEU A 30 -0.68 5.36 -9.18
N GLU A 31 -1.95 5.56 -9.54
CA GLU A 31 -2.65 4.76 -10.55
C GLU A 31 -2.06 4.96 -11.95
N THR A 32 -1.78 6.20 -12.34
CA THR A 32 -1.17 6.56 -13.63
C THR A 32 0.26 6.03 -13.72
N ILE A 33 1.04 6.18 -12.65
CA ILE A 33 2.39 5.64 -12.54
C ILE A 33 2.33 4.12 -12.69
N SER A 34 1.44 3.44 -11.96
CA SER A 34 1.33 1.98 -12.01
C SER A 34 0.92 1.42 -13.38
N ILE A 35 0.30 2.20 -14.26
CA ILE A 35 -0.03 1.79 -15.65
C ILE A 35 1.16 2.01 -16.60
N LYS A 36 2.08 2.94 -16.27
CA LYS A 36 3.21 3.34 -17.14
C LYS A 36 4.56 2.76 -16.73
N LEU A 37 4.71 2.22 -15.52
CA LEU A 37 6.00 1.71 -15.04
C LEU A 37 6.30 0.32 -15.61
N ASN A 38 7.54 0.12 -16.05
CA ASN A 38 8.07 -1.22 -16.32
C ASN A 38 8.41 -1.95 -15.00
N ASP A 39 8.61 -3.27 -15.09
CA ASP A 39 8.89 -4.13 -13.92
C ASP A 39 10.03 -3.63 -13.03
N LYS A 40 11.08 -3.04 -13.62
CA LYS A 40 12.25 -2.52 -12.89
C LYS A 40 11.92 -1.26 -12.10
N GLN A 41 11.09 -0.39 -12.65
CA GLN A 41 10.61 0.79 -11.93
C GLN A 41 9.60 0.43 -10.86
N LEU A 42 8.73 -0.53 -11.14
CA LEU A 42 7.80 -1.08 -10.15
C LEU A 42 8.58 -1.66 -8.97
N ASP A 43 9.62 -2.47 -9.21
CA ASP A 43 10.46 -3.03 -8.15
C ASP A 43 11.12 -1.93 -7.29
N ARG A 44 11.60 -0.84 -7.89
CA ARG A 44 12.14 0.31 -7.15
C ARG A 44 11.11 0.97 -6.24
N VAL A 45 9.93 1.25 -6.75
CA VAL A 45 8.82 1.84 -5.97
C VAL A 45 8.45 0.92 -4.82
N CYS A 46 8.35 -0.38 -5.09
CA CYS A 46 8.04 -1.42 -4.13
C CYS A 46 9.08 -1.51 -3.01
N ASN A 47 10.36 -1.53 -3.37
CA ASN A 47 11.45 -1.53 -2.39
C ASN A 47 11.42 -0.28 -1.50
N GLY A 48 11.03 0.89 -2.05
CA GLY A 48 10.83 2.11 -1.28
C GLY A 48 9.77 1.96 -0.20
N PHE A 49 8.59 1.40 -0.55
CA PHE A 49 7.54 1.16 0.43
C PHE A 49 7.89 0.07 1.45
N ILE A 50 8.58 -1.01 1.03
CA ILE A 50 9.10 -2.04 1.94
C ILE A 50 10.09 -1.43 2.94
N HIS A 51 10.93 -0.49 2.50
CA HIS A 51 11.81 0.24 3.40
C HIS A 51 11.02 1.12 4.38
N GLY A 52 9.98 1.81 3.90
CA GLY A 52 9.09 2.64 4.73
C GLY A 52 8.31 1.87 5.80
N LEU A 53 8.09 0.54 5.64
CA LEU A 53 7.57 -0.31 6.73
C LEU A 53 8.50 -0.39 7.94
N LYS A 54 9.76 0.05 7.83
CA LYS A 54 10.72 0.10 8.94
C LYS A 54 10.88 1.50 9.53
N ASP A 55 10.06 2.46 9.10
CA ASP A 55 10.13 3.83 9.59
C ASP A 55 9.83 3.91 11.09
N THR A 56 10.43 4.87 11.78
CA THR A 56 10.14 5.15 13.20
C THR A 56 8.70 5.62 13.43
N ASN A 57 8.14 6.36 12.46
CA ASN A 57 6.80 6.91 12.52
C ASN A 57 5.76 5.87 12.08
N LYS A 58 4.83 5.57 12.99
CA LYS A 58 3.72 4.64 12.77
C LYS A 58 2.82 5.02 11.59
N TRP A 59 2.66 6.32 11.31
CA TRP A 59 1.81 6.79 10.22
C TRP A 59 2.42 6.48 8.86
N ASP A 60 3.75 6.62 8.76
CA ASP A 60 4.49 6.32 7.54
C ASP A 60 4.50 4.80 7.30
N ARG A 61 4.73 4.00 8.34
CA ARG A 61 4.61 2.53 8.26
C ARG A 61 3.22 2.08 7.81
N GLY A 62 2.16 2.64 8.42
CA GLY A 62 0.77 2.30 8.05
C GLY A 62 0.44 2.68 6.61
N SER A 63 0.85 3.88 6.18
CA SER A 63 0.65 4.36 4.81
C SER A 63 1.41 3.51 3.78
N CYS A 64 2.62 3.06 4.13
CA CYS A 64 3.40 2.14 3.32
C CYS A 64 2.71 0.77 3.21
N ALA A 65 2.18 0.22 4.31
CA ALA A 65 1.44 -1.03 4.30
C ALA A 65 0.19 -0.97 3.39
N GLU A 66 -0.56 0.12 3.44
CA GLU A 66 -1.72 0.32 2.56
C GLU A 66 -1.33 0.47 1.08
N SER A 67 -0.28 1.27 0.81
CA SER A 67 0.22 1.48 -0.55
C SER A 67 0.73 0.17 -1.17
N LEU A 68 1.39 -0.67 -0.38
CA LEU A 68 1.82 -2.00 -0.80
C LEU A 68 0.65 -2.91 -1.17
N GLY A 69 -0.45 -2.88 -0.42
CA GLY A 69 -1.66 -3.63 -0.76
C GLY A 69 -2.24 -3.21 -2.12
N ILE A 70 -2.25 -1.91 -2.41
CA ILE A 70 -2.72 -1.38 -3.70
C ILE A 70 -1.80 -1.84 -4.83
N ILE A 71 -0.48 -1.71 -4.66
CA ILE A 71 0.50 -2.04 -5.69
C ILE A 71 0.54 -3.55 -5.96
N ALA A 72 0.36 -4.38 -4.92
CA ALA A 72 0.31 -5.83 -5.06
C ALA A 72 -0.78 -6.30 -6.03
N THR A 73 -1.90 -5.57 -6.17
CA THR A 73 -2.96 -5.89 -7.14
C THR A 73 -2.52 -5.80 -8.61
N LYS A 74 -1.40 -5.14 -8.88
CA LYS A 74 -0.87 -4.89 -10.23
C LYS A 74 0.54 -5.45 -10.43
N ALA A 75 1.07 -6.15 -9.44
CA ALA A 75 2.43 -6.65 -9.48
C ALA A 75 2.54 -8.04 -10.11
N SER A 76 3.70 -8.35 -10.67
CA SER A 76 4.00 -9.68 -11.20
C SER A 76 4.25 -10.68 -10.07
N GLU A 77 4.07 -11.98 -10.36
CA GLU A 77 4.26 -13.08 -9.39
C GLU A 77 5.59 -13.00 -8.63
N LYS A 78 6.67 -12.60 -9.34
CA LYS A 78 8.01 -12.44 -8.76
C LYS A 78 8.08 -11.37 -7.67
N GLN A 79 7.21 -10.35 -7.73
CA GLN A 79 7.16 -9.28 -6.74
C GLN A 79 6.19 -9.58 -5.61
N VAL A 80 5.14 -10.38 -5.88
CA VAL A 80 4.14 -10.82 -4.89
C VAL A 80 4.79 -11.41 -3.65
N GLU A 81 5.77 -12.30 -3.82
CA GLU A 81 6.48 -12.92 -2.70
C GLU A 81 7.15 -11.87 -1.78
N LYS A 82 7.79 -10.84 -2.35
CA LYS A 82 8.41 -9.76 -1.57
C LYS A 82 7.38 -8.98 -0.76
N PHE A 83 6.21 -8.70 -1.34
CA PHE A 83 5.13 -7.98 -0.64
C PHE A 83 4.58 -8.79 0.50
N VAL A 84 4.26 -10.07 0.25
CA VAL A 84 3.68 -10.95 1.26
C VAL A 84 4.65 -11.09 2.44
N ASN A 85 5.94 -11.27 2.18
CA ASN A 85 6.96 -11.35 3.23
C ASN A 85 7.05 -10.05 4.03
N ALA A 86 7.05 -8.89 3.36
CA ALA A 86 7.12 -7.58 4.01
C ALA A 86 5.87 -7.29 4.85
N LEU A 87 4.66 -7.50 4.32
CA LEU A 87 3.40 -7.29 5.02
C LEU A 87 3.25 -8.27 6.19
N THR A 88 3.67 -9.53 6.03
CA THR A 88 3.69 -10.52 7.12
C THR A 88 4.61 -10.09 8.26
N SER A 89 5.75 -9.45 7.95
CA SER A 89 6.60 -8.85 8.99
C SER A 89 5.90 -7.70 9.70
N GLY A 90 5.15 -6.88 8.97
CA GLY A 90 4.35 -5.78 9.51
C GLY A 90 3.15 -6.22 10.36
N LEU A 91 2.68 -7.47 10.23
CA LEU A 91 1.67 -8.04 11.15
C LEU A 91 2.18 -8.15 12.60
N LYS A 92 3.51 -8.18 12.79
CA LYS A 92 4.16 -8.21 14.10
C LYS A 92 4.47 -6.80 14.64
N ASP A 93 4.05 -5.75 13.94
CA ASP A 93 4.25 -4.37 14.41
C ASP A 93 3.52 -4.13 15.73
N LYS A 94 4.17 -3.43 16.66
CA LYS A 94 3.59 -3.10 17.97
C LYS A 94 2.40 -2.15 17.85
N ASN A 95 2.30 -1.42 16.74
CA ASN A 95 1.23 -0.47 16.51
C ASN A 95 0.00 -1.12 15.86
N TYR A 96 -1.14 -1.02 16.56
CA TYR A 96 -2.43 -1.53 16.09
C TYR A 96 -2.88 -0.98 14.73
N TRP A 97 -2.46 0.22 14.33
CA TRP A 97 -2.83 0.70 12.99
C TRP A 97 -1.99 0.03 11.92
N VAL A 98 -0.69 -0.13 12.16
CA VAL A 98 0.24 -0.73 11.20
C VAL A 98 -0.08 -2.20 10.95
N HIS A 99 -0.24 -3.03 12.00
CA HIS A 99 -0.53 -4.44 11.78
C HIS A 99 -1.92 -4.66 11.13
N LYS A 100 -2.89 -3.75 11.36
CA LYS A 100 -4.23 -3.79 10.76
C LYS A 100 -4.18 -3.42 9.29
N SER A 101 -3.42 -2.39 8.93
CA SER A 101 -3.18 -2.05 7.52
C SER A 101 -2.47 -3.19 6.80
N CYS A 102 -1.48 -3.84 7.42
CA CYS A 102 -0.83 -5.02 6.85
C CYS A 102 -1.82 -6.20 6.65
N ALA A 103 -2.66 -6.50 7.64
CA ALA A 103 -3.68 -7.55 7.53
C ALA A 103 -4.67 -7.26 6.40
N LYS A 104 -5.16 -6.02 6.34
CA LYS A 104 -6.08 -5.56 5.29
C LYS A 104 -5.45 -5.64 3.89
N SER A 105 -4.16 -5.37 3.76
CA SER A 105 -3.43 -5.46 2.50
C SER A 105 -3.18 -6.91 2.04
N LEU A 106 -3.23 -7.87 2.97
CA LEU A 106 -3.07 -9.30 2.67
C LEU A 106 -4.39 -10.00 2.28
N GLY A 107 -5.55 -9.44 2.66
CA GLY A 107 -6.87 -9.99 2.36
C GLY A 107 -7.75 -10.09 3.59
#